data_AF-A0A551Y1M2-F1
#
_entry.id   AF-A0A551Y1M2-F1
#
_cell.length_a   1.000
_cell.length_b   1.000
_cell.length_c   1.000
_cell.angle_alpha   90.00
_cell.angle_beta   90.00
_cell.angle_gamma   90.00
#
_symmetry.space_group_name_H-M   'P 1'
#
loop_
_entity.id
_entity.type
_entity.pdbx_description
1 polymer ?
#
loop_
_entity_poly.entity_id
_entity_poly.type
_entity_poly.pdbx_seq_one_letter_code
_entity_poly.pdbx_strand_id
1 'polypeptide(L)'
;MEDYQSAFFQRHQDTEILCKSHRKIAAMHFGGITIECLLKSMILASVSSQEWKTDSHNPGHTITNLGHSFTDALKRHNRLYSRVQNFPEVIKWINIVENPSQNFITMRYSSSEPNDDKYKEWLSAYTSLKQWLQKQATQL
;
A
#
# COMPACT_ATOMS: atom_id res chain seq x y z
N MET A 1 -17.61 -4.19 8.32
CA MET A 1 -16.40 -3.36 8.45
C MET A 1 -15.27 -4.05 7.71
N GLU A 2 -14.51 -3.33 6.90
CA GLU A 2 -13.37 -3.91 6.18
C GLU A 2 -12.16 -4.00 7.12
N ASP A 3 -11.73 -5.23 7.46
CA ASP A 3 -10.55 -5.46 8.28
C ASP A 3 -9.28 -5.34 7.43
N TYR A 4 -8.78 -4.12 7.30
CA TYR A 4 -7.59 -3.82 6.50
C TYR A 4 -6.30 -4.41 7.09
N GLN A 5 -6.26 -4.65 8.40
CA GLN A 5 -5.09 -5.27 9.03
C GLN A 5 -5.02 -6.76 8.67
N SER A 6 -6.12 -7.50 8.79
CA SER A 6 -6.18 -8.89 8.34
C SER A 6 -6.00 -9.00 6.83
N ALA A 7 -6.60 -8.07 6.06
CA ALA A 7 -6.38 -8.01 4.62
C ALA A 7 -4.90 -7.81 4.27
N PHE A 8 -4.18 -6.91 4.96
CA PHE A 8 -2.73 -6.74 4.78
C PHE A 8 -1.98 -8.07 4.96
N PHE A 9 -2.26 -8.82 6.02
CA PHE A 9 -1.58 -10.11 6.27
C PHE A 9 -1.86 -11.13 5.15
N GLN A 10 -3.12 -11.27 4.73
CA GLN A 10 -3.50 -12.19 3.66
C GLN A 10 -2.89 -11.78 2.31
N ARG A 11 -2.96 -10.51 1.94
CA ARG A 11 -2.39 -9.98 0.69
C ARG A 11 -0.87 -10.06 0.67
N HIS A 12 -0.22 -9.90 1.82
CA HIS A 12 1.21 -10.13 1.93
C HIS A 12 1.57 -11.59 1.62
N GLN A 13 0.86 -12.55 2.21
CA GLN A 13 1.06 -13.98 1.93
C GLN A 13 0.83 -14.31 0.45
N ASP A 14 -0.25 -13.79 -0.15
CA ASP A 14 -0.52 -13.94 -1.57
C ASP A 14 0.65 -13.41 -2.41
N THR A 15 1.15 -12.22 -2.08
CA THR A 15 2.27 -11.59 -2.77
C THR A 15 3.53 -12.46 -2.70
N GLU A 16 3.84 -13.04 -1.54
CA GLU A 16 5.00 -13.93 -1.37
C GLU A 16 4.88 -15.20 -2.22
N ILE A 17 3.71 -15.81 -2.25
CA ILE A 17 3.44 -17.00 -3.08
C ILE A 17 3.61 -16.64 -4.56
N LEU A 18 3.04 -15.53 -5.01
CA LEU A 18 3.13 -15.07 -6.40
C LEU A 18 4.57 -14.76 -6.81
N CYS A 19 5.36 -14.16 -5.91
CA CYS A 19 6.79 -13.94 -6.12
C CYS A 19 7.54 -15.27 -6.31
N LYS A 20 7.31 -16.25 -5.43
CA LYS A 20 7.94 -17.58 -5.51
C LYS A 20 7.54 -18.36 -6.77
N SER A 21 6.29 -18.18 -7.21
CA SER A 21 5.75 -18.79 -8.43
C SER A 21 6.09 -18.00 -9.70
N HIS A 22 6.92 -16.96 -9.63
CA HIS A 22 7.35 -16.13 -10.77
C HIS A 22 6.17 -15.49 -11.53
N ARG A 23 5.05 -15.22 -10.86
CA ARG A 23 3.87 -14.56 -11.46
C ARG A 23 3.98 -13.05 -11.33
N LYS A 24 4.92 -12.43 -12.06
CA LYS A 24 5.36 -11.04 -11.87
C LYS A 24 4.25 -10.00 -11.85
N ILE A 25 3.36 -10.03 -12.85
CA ILE A 25 2.24 -9.06 -12.95
C ILE A 25 1.32 -9.18 -11.74
N ALA A 26 0.96 -10.40 -11.36
CA ALA A 26 0.11 -10.64 -10.21
C ALA A 26 0.82 -10.25 -8.90
N ALA A 27 2.10 -10.58 -8.75
CA ALA A 27 2.90 -10.16 -7.60
C ALA A 27 2.95 -8.63 -7.47
N MET A 28 3.16 -7.90 -8.57
CA MET A 28 3.14 -6.42 -8.58
C MET A 28 1.77 -5.84 -8.20
N HIS A 29 0.69 -6.42 -8.74
CA HIS A 29 -0.68 -6.02 -8.40
C HIS A 29 -0.97 -6.24 -6.91
N PHE A 30 -0.77 -7.46 -6.42
CA PHE A 30 -1.04 -7.82 -5.02
C PHE A 30 -0.09 -7.15 -4.03
N GLY A 31 1.17 -6.90 -4.42
CA GLY A 31 2.10 -6.15 -3.59
C GLY A 31 1.69 -4.69 -3.43
N GLY A 32 1.13 -4.07 -4.48
CA GLY A 32 0.50 -2.76 -4.37
C GLY A 32 -0.72 -2.78 -3.42
N ILE A 33 -1.61 -3.76 -3.57
CA ILE A 33 -2.75 -3.95 -2.65
C ILE A 33 -2.29 -4.15 -1.21
N THR A 34 -1.20 -4.91 -1.01
CA THR A 34 -0.64 -5.15 0.33
C THR A 34 -0.25 -3.82 1.00
N ILE A 35 0.45 -2.94 0.28
CA ILE A 35 0.82 -1.62 0.81
C ILE A 35 -0.41 -0.73 1.02
N GLU A 36 -1.39 -0.77 0.12
CA GLU A 36 -2.66 -0.05 0.29
C GLU A 36 -3.36 -0.46 1.59
N CYS A 37 -3.51 -1.77 1.84
CA CYS A 37 -4.15 -2.28 3.04
C CYS A 37 -3.40 -1.84 4.30
N LEU A 38 -2.07 -1.87 4.29
CA LEU A 38 -1.25 -1.42 5.42
C LEU A 38 -1.44 0.09 5.69
N LEU A 39 -1.42 0.92 4.64
CA LEU A 39 -1.65 2.36 4.79
C LEU A 39 -3.05 2.64 5.33
N LYS A 40 -4.07 1.96 4.79
CA LYS A 40 -5.46 2.08 5.25
C LYS A 40 -5.62 1.66 6.70
N SER A 41 -4.98 0.57 7.13
CA SER A 41 -5.02 0.15 8.53
C SER A 41 -4.34 1.16 9.45
N MET A 42 -3.20 1.75 9.04
CA MET A 42 -2.53 2.80 9.81
C MET A 42 -3.39 4.06 9.95
N ILE A 43 -4.11 4.46 8.89
CA ILE A 43 -5.02 5.62 8.93
C ILE A 43 -6.18 5.36 9.88
N LEU A 44 -6.85 4.20 9.76
CA LEU A 44 -7.98 3.85 10.63
C LEU A 44 -7.57 3.67 12.09
N ALA A 45 -6.34 3.22 12.35
CA ALA A 45 -5.81 3.16 13.72
C ALA A 45 -5.55 4.55 14.33
N SER A 46 -5.45 5.61 13.51
CA SER A 46 -5.18 6.98 13.97
C SER A 46 -6.44 7.81 14.28
N VAL A 47 -7.63 7.25 14.09
CA VAL A 47 -8.92 7.92 14.33
C VAL A 47 -9.72 7.25 15.43
N SER A 48 -10.73 7.96 15.95
CA SER A 48 -11.57 7.52 17.09
C SER A 48 -12.44 6.31 16.81
N SER A 49 -12.73 6.03 15.53
CA SER A 49 -13.52 4.88 15.08
C SER A 49 -12.82 4.22 13.91
N GLN A 50 -12.73 2.89 13.92
CA GLN A 50 -12.02 2.12 12.89
C GLN A 50 -12.86 1.90 11.62
N GLU A 51 -13.68 2.89 11.25
CA GLU A 51 -14.58 2.83 10.11
C GLU A 51 -14.39 4.03 9.19
N TRP A 52 -14.52 3.87 7.87
CA TRP A 52 -14.48 5.01 6.98
C TRP A 52 -15.77 5.83 7.07
N LYS A 53 -15.65 7.17 7.04
CA LYS A 53 -16.83 8.02 6.81
C LYS A 53 -17.36 7.77 5.39
N THR A 54 -18.68 7.61 5.30
CA THR A 54 -19.42 7.56 4.03
C THR A 54 -20.51 8.62 4.04
N ASP A 55 -21.27 8.74 2.96
CA ASP A 55 -22.40 9.68 2.90
C ASP A 55 -23.57 9.24 3.79
N SER A 56 -23.72 7.93 4.02
CA SER A 56 -24.78 7.34 4.82
C SER A 56 -24.37 6.99 6.26
N HIS A 57 -23.08 7.11 6.60
CA HIS A 57 -22.56 6.77 7.93
C HIS A 57 -21.45 7.74 8.37
N ASN A 58 -21.63 8.36 9.55
CA ASN A 58 -20.65 9.23 10.18
C ASN A 58 -20.05 8.55 11.44
N PRO A 59 -18.82 8.02 11.36
CA PRO A 59 -18.17 7.32 12.46
C PRO A 59 -17.54 8.27 13.51
N GLY A 60 -17.80 9.59 13.43
CA GLY A 60 -17.26 10.57 14.36
C GLY A 60 -15.92 11.19 13.93
N HIS A 61 -15.53 11.04 12.67
CA HIS A 61 -14.39 11.74 12.06
C HIS A 61 -14.67 12.09 10.58
N THR A 62 -13.81 12.91 9.97
CA THR A 62 -14.00 13.41 8.59
C THR A 62 -13.32 12.57 7.51
N ILE A 63 -12.53 11.56 7.89
CA ILE A 63 -11.75 10.75 6.95
C ILE A 63 -12.64 9.76 6.16
N THR A 64 -12.60 9.86 4.83
CA THR A 64 -13.26 8.95 3.87
C THR A 64 -12.27 7.98 3.24
N ASN A 65 -12.76 6.87 2.67
CA ASN A 65 -11.94 5.92 1.93
C ASN A 65 -11.42 6.57 0.62
N LEU A 66 -10.12 6.45 0.35
CA LEU A 66 -9.44 7.15 -0.75
C LEU A 66 -9.14 6.28 -1.98
N GLY A 67 -9.79 5.12 -2.08
CA GLY A 67 -9.55 4.21 -3.19
C GLY A 67 -8.13 3.67 -3.15
N HIS A 68 -7.37 3.85 -4.24
CA HIS A 68 -6.13 3.11 -4.52
C HIS A 68 -4.87 3.98 -4.68
N SER A 69 -4.91 5.23 -4.22
CA SER A 69 -3.78 6.18 -4.29
C SER A 69 -3.00 6.18 -2.98
N PHE A 70 -1.72 5.80 -3.00
CA PHE A 70 -0.86 5.82 -1.81
C PHE A 70 -0.61 7.25 -1.35
N THR A 71 -0.37 8.15 -2.30
CA THR A 71 -0.12 9.56 -2.01
C THR A 71 -1.31 10.20 -1.30
N ASP A 72 -2.54 9.93 -1.77
CA ASP A 72 -3.73 10.47 -1.13
C ASP A 72 -3.94 9.84 0.24
N ALA A 73 -3.72 8.53 0.38
CA ALA A 73 -3.79 7.84 1.66
C ALA A 73 -2.86 8.49 2.69
N LEU A 74 -1.61 8.74 2.31
CA LEU A 74 -0.63 9.38 3.19
C LEU A 74 -1.08 10.77 3.63
N LYS A 75 -1.65 11.59 2.75
CA LYS A 75 -2.16 12.94 3.08
C LYS A 75 -3.26 12.94 4.15
N ARG A 76 -3.89 11.81 4.47
CA ARG A 76 -4.86 11.69 5.58
C ARG A 76 -4.22 11.39 6.93
N HIS A 77 -2.94 11.05 6.95
CA HIS A 77 -2.19 10.78 8.17
C HIS A 77 -1.02 11.75 8.30
N ASN A 78 -1.27 12.96 8.81
CA ASN A 78 -0.30 14.07 8.87
C ASN A 78 1.10 13.68 9.39
N ARG A 79 1.17 12.92 10.48
CA ARG A 79 2.46 12.51 11.07
C ARG A 79 3.24 11.53 10.18
N LEU A 80 2.55 10.55 9.57
CA LEU A 80 3.15 9.62 8.62
C LEU A 80 3.55 10.36 7.34
N TYR A 81 2.70 11.24 6.82
CA TYR A 81 3.02 12.07 5.66
C TYR A 81 4.29 12.88 5.88
N SER A 82 4.38 13.60 7.00
CA SER A 82 5.58 14.38 7.37
C SER A 82 6.83 13.50 7.46
N ARG A 83 6.73 12.30 8.05
CA ARG A 83 7.85 11.35 8.06
C ARG A 83 8.26 10.97 6.65
N VAL A 84 7.33 10.55 5.79
CA VAL A 84 7.63 10.19 4.39
C VAL A 84 8.36 11.32 3.65
N GLN A 85 7.93 12.57 3.83
CA GLN A 85 8.57 13.73 3.18
C GLN A 85 10.04 13.93 3.60
N ASN A 86 10.44 13.44 4.77
CA ASN A 86 11.82 13.55 5.27
C ASN A 86 12.73 12.40 4.80
N PHE A 87 12.21 11.38 4.10
CA PHE A 87 13.00 10.26 3.59
C PHE A 87 12.78 10.09 2.08
N PRO A 88 13.62 10.71 1.23
CA PRO A 88 13.49 10.66 -0.23
C PRO A 88 13.45 9.23 -0.79
N GLU A 89 14.14 8.29 -0.16
CA GLU A 89 14.14 6.87 -0.54
C GLU A 89 12.74 6.25 -0.39
N VAL A 90 11.99 6.63 0.65
CA VAL A 90 10.63 6.15 0.88
C VAL A 90 9.70 6.66 -0.21
N ILE A 91 9.83 7.93 -0.62
CA ILE A 91 9.08 8.50 -1.74
C ILE A 91 9.39 7.73 -3.02
N LYS A 92 10.67 7.42 -3.28
CA LYS A 92 11.08 6.59 -4.42
C LYS A 92 10.39 5.22 -4.37
N TRP A 93 10.41 4.54 -3.23
CA TRP A 93 9.76 3.23 -3.11
C TRP A 93 8.24 3.30 -3.31
N ILE A 94 7.58 4.33 -2.77
CA ILE A 94 6.15 4.58 -2.99
C ILE A 94 5.86 4.67 -4.49
N ASN A 95 6.61 5.50 -5.22
CA ASN A 95 6.40 5.67 -6.66
C ASN A 95 6.59 4.36 -7.44
N ILE A 96 7.63 3.59 -7.11
CA ILE A 96 7.92 2.30 -7.76
C ILE A 96 6.82 1.28 -7.49
N VAL A 97 6.32 1.19 -6.25
CA VAL A 97 5.32 0.18 -5.87
C VAL A 97 3.93 0.57 -6.36
N GLU A 98 3.58 1.87 -6.31
CA GLU A 98 2.32 2.38 -6.82
C GLU A 98 2.25 2.27 -8.34
N ASN A 99 3.38 2.50 -9.03
CA ASN A 99 3.46 2.53 -10.49
C ASN A 99 4.63 1.69 -11.04
N PRO A 100 4.62 0.34 -10.95
CA PRO A 100 5.74 -0.49 -11.40
C PRO A 100 6.03 -0.35 -12.91
N SER A 101 4.96 -0.38 -13.71
CA SER A 101 4.96 -0.09 -15.16
C SER A 101 3.74 0.76 -15.54
N GLN A 102 2.65 0.54 -14.81
CA GLN A 102 1.42 1.33 -14.73
C GLN A 102 0.92 1.23 -13.29
N ASN A 103 -0.16 1.91 -12.93
CA ASN A 103 -0.71 1.80 -11.58
C ASN A 103 -0.97 0.32 -11.21
N PHE A 104 -0.63 -0.08 -9.98
CA PHE A 104 -0.72 -1.47 -9.53
C PHE A 104 -2.13 -2.06 -9.67
N ILE A 105 -3.19 -1.26 -9.62
CA ILE A 105 -4.57 -1.70 -9.87
C ILE A 105 -4.77 -2.09 -11.32
N THR A 106 -4.22 -1.31 -12.25
CA THR A 106 -4.32 -1.54 -13.71
C THR A 106 -3.43 -2.69 -14.17
N MET A 107 -2.38 -3.04 -13.41
CA MET A 107 -1.51 -4.19 -13.70
C MET A 107 -2.28 -5.48 -13.99
N ARG A 108 -3.46 -5.69 -13.38
CA ARG A 108 -4.31 -6.87 -13.61
C ARG A 108 -4.76 -7.05 -15.07
N TYR A 109 -4.71 -6.00 -15.88
CA TYR A 109 -5.05 -6.02 -17.30
C TYR A 109 -3.81 -5.98 -18.22
N SER A 110 -2.60 -5.98 -17.65
CA SER A 110 -1.37 -6.03 -18.45
C SER A 110 -1.21 -7.39 -19.10
N SER A 111 -1.00 -7.42 -20.42
CA SER A 111 -0.52 -8.60 -21.13
C SER A 111 1.00 -8.63 -21.29
N SER A 112 1.67 -7.49 -21.08
CA SER A 112 3.12 -7.36 -21.21
C SER A 112 3.79 -7.67 -19.87
N GLU A 113 4.63 -8.69 -19.88
CA GLU A 113 5.37 -9.12 -18.69
C GLU A 113 6.57 -8.19 -18.41
N PRO A 114 6.78 -7.75 -17.16
CA PRO A 114 7.96 -6.98 -16.79
C PRO A 114 9.24 -7.79 -17.02
N ASN A 115 10.28 -7.12 -17.53
CA ASN A 115 11.62 -7.69 -17.55
C ASN A 115 12.15 -7.91 -16.12
N ASP A 116 13.18 -8.74 -16.00
CA ASP A 116 13.71 -9.16 -14.70
C ASP A 116 14.29 -8.00 -13.89
N ASP A 117 14.91 -7.02 -14.55
CA ASP A 117 15.53 -5.89 -13.86
C ASP A 117 14.49 -4.97 -13.24
N LYS A 118 13.41 -4.65 -13.97
CA LYS A 118 12.27 -3.90 -13.43
C LYS A 118 11.59 -4.67 -12.31
N TYR A 119 11.47 -5.98 -12.45
CA TYR A 119 10.87 -6.81 -11.41
C TYR A 119 11.72 -6.84 -10.13
N LYS A 120 13.05 -6.94 -10.25
CA LYS A 120 13.98 -6.88 -9.12
C LYS A 120 13.96 -5.52 -8.45
N GLU A 121 13.93 -4.43 -9.22
CA GLU A 121 13.79 -3.07 -8.69
C GLU A 121 12.50 -2.94 -7.89
N TRP A 122 11.37 -3.36 -8.47
CA TRP A 122 10.08 -3.35 -7.79
C TRP A 122 10.09 -4.19 -6.50
N LEU A 123 10.62 -5.41 -6.54
CA LEU A 123 10.63 -6.30 -5.38
C LEU A 123 11.47 -5.73 -4.23
N SER A 124 12.60 -5.09 -4.56
CA SER A 124 13.44 -4.38 -3.59
C SER A 124 12.70 -3.20 -2.96
N ALA A 125 12.05 -2.37 -3.78
CA ALA A 125 11.25 -1.25 -3.32
C ALA A 125 10.06 -1.69 -2.44
N TYR A 126 9.32 -2.71 -2.88
CA TYR A 126 8.21 -3.31 -2.12
C TYR A 126 8.66 -3.80 -0.75
N THR A 127 9.75 -4.57 -0.72
CA THR A 127 10.28 -5.13 0.54
C THR A 127 10.69 -4.02 1.50
N SER A 128 11.41 -3.02 0.99
CA SER A 128 11.91 -1.89 1.78
C SER A 128 10.76 -1.01 2.29
N LEU A 129 9.80 -0.68 1.43
CA LEU A 129 8.63 0.12 1.80
C LEU A 129 7.77 -0.58 2.84
N LYS A 130 7.48 -1.88 2.65
CA LYS A 130 6.71 -2.68 3.60
C LYS A 130 7.37 -2.67 4.98
N GLN A 131 8.66 -2.99 5.05
CA GLN A 131 9.41 -3.01 6.31
C GLN A 131 9.43 -1.64 6.99
N TRP A 132 9.64 -0.58 6.20
CA TRP A 132 9.65 0.79 6.73
C TRP A 132 8.29 1.18 7.30
N LEU A 133 7.19 0.91 6.58
CA LEU A 133 5.83 1.21 7.02
C LEU A 133 5.42 0.39 8.26
N GLN A 134 5.77 -0.89 8.31
CA GLN A 134 5.54 -1.73 9.50
C GLN A 134 6.26 -1.17 10.72
N LYS A 135 7.50 -0.68 10.57
CA LYS A 135 8.23 0.00 11.65
C LYS A 135 7.55 1.31 12.06
N GLN A 136 6.99 2.06 11.12
CA GLN A 136 6.23 3.27 11.46
C GLN A 136 4.95 2.95 12.22
N ALA A 137 4.25 1.88 11.85
CA ALA A 137 3.02 1.46 12.51
C ALA A 137 3.21 1.13 14.00
N THR A 138 4.42 0.73 14.42
CA THR A 138 4.74 0.50 15.84
C THR A 138 5.26 1.74 16.59
N GLN A 139 5.51 2.85 15.89
CA GLN A 139 6.16 4.06 16.42
C GLN A 139 5.30 5.32 16.34
N LEU A 140 4.14 5.22 15.69
CA LEU A 140 3.15 6.27 15.56
C LEU A 140 2.12 6.12 16.68
#